data_AF-A0AAU3K426-F1
#
_entry.id   AF-A0AAU3K426-F1
#
_cell.length_a   1.000
_cell.length_b   1.000
_cell.length_c   1.000
_cell.angle_alpha   90.00
_cell.angle_beta   90.00
_cell.angle_gamma   90.00
#
_symmetry.space_group_name_H-M   'P 1'
#
loop_
_entity.id
_entity.type
_entity.pdbx_description
1 polymer ?
#
loop_
_entity_poly.entity_id
_entity_poly.type
_entity_poly.pdbx_seq_one_letter_code
_entity_poly.pdbx_strand_id
1 'polypeptide(L)'
;MTISPPPGTAEPARAASPLTISEQGAFWVGVGRKPTEAGTAAEAAMHVQYQIPADLRHPLPVVMVHGGGGQGTDYLSTPDGRPGWATRFLQAGYAVYVVDRPGHGRSPYHPDVLGPIEGAAPTYEFIRWLFCDGAGRPGSQWPGSGEIGDDSALDQLMASQGPTLPTFAENEEQMRRCGAELLDRIGPAVLITHSMGAPFGWLVADARPGLVKAVVSIEPIGPPFIELPGLGKLQPAQSRTPDSSAISRDLTARRPQRVYGSASGSGVRAASRAGSGKAGPAV
;
A
#
# COMPACT_ATOMS: atom_id res chain seq x y z
N MET A 1 -0.26 35.08 13.49
CA MET A 1 -1.18 34.04 14.00
C MET A 1 -0.43 32.72 13.96
N THR A 2 -0.04 32.19 15.12
CA THR A 2 0.56 30.86 15.25
C THR A 2 -0.59 29.86 15.41
N ILE A 3 -0.81 29.04 14.38
CA ILE A 3 -1.75 27.91 14.45
C ILE A 3 -1.16 26.93 15.45
N SER A 4 -1.83 26.74 16.59
CA SER A 4 -1.45 25.70 17.54
C SER A 4 -1.93 24.35 17.02
N PRO A 5 -1.12 23.28 17.12
CA PRO A 5 -1.58 21.94 16.79
C PRO A 5 -2.71 21.52 17.75
N PRO A 6 -3.61 20.62 17.32
CA PRO A 6 -4.71 20.15 18.15
C PRO A 6 -4.19 19.47 19.44
N PRO A 7 -4.94 19.59 20.55
CA PRO A 7 -4.55 19.02 21.84
C PRO A 7 -4.51 17.49 21.76
N GLY A 8 -3.42 16.88 22.22
CA GLY A 8 -3.21 15.42 22.23
C GLY A 8 -1.93 14.93 21.53
N THR A 9 -1.19 15.82 20.86
CA THR A 9 0.10 15.45 20.27
C THR A 9 1.18 15.35 21.34
N ALA A 10 1.83 14.18 21.43
CA ALA A 10 3.11 14.01 22.12
C ALA A 10 4.10 15.11 21.70
N GLU A 11 5.06 15.42 22.58
CA GLU A 11 6.11 16.45 22.44
C GLU A 11 6.45 16.81 20.97
N PRO A 12 6.61 18.11 20.64
CA PRO A 12 6.96 18.51 19.28
C PRO A 12 8.25 17.80 18.89
N ALA A 13 8.13 16.83 17.98
CA ALA A 13 9.26 16.13 17.41
C ALA A 13 10.27 17.19 16.96
N ARG A 14 11.45 17.20 17.60
CA ARG A 14 12.61 18.07 17.34
C ARG A 14 12.52 18.63 15.92
N ALA A 15 12.27 19.94 15.80
CA ALA A 15 11.90 20.61 14.55
C ALA A 15 12.71 20.05 13.37
N ALA A 16 12.09 19.10 12.66
CA ALA A 16 12.64 18.58 11.43
C ALA A 16 12.74 19.79 10.49
N SER A 17 13.86 19.91 9.77
CA SER A 17 13.99 20.93 8.74
C SER A 17 12.72 20.97 7.89
N PRO A 18 12.23 22.17 7.51
CA PRO A 18 10.98 22.29 6.78
C PRO A 18 11.05 21.43 5.51
N LEU A 19 9.99 20.65 5.25
CA LEU A 19 9.87 19.90 4.01
C LEU A 19 9.73 20.90 2.86
N THR A 20 10.74 20.98 2.01
CA THR A 20 10.74 21.88 0.85
C THR A 20 10.22 21.11 -0.37
N ILE A 21 9.12 21.59 -0.94
CA ILE A 21 8.47 21.00 -2.11
C ILE A 21 8.87 21.82 -3.35
N SER A 22 9.44 21.15 -4.35
CA SER A 22 9.76 21.78 -5.63
C SER A 22 8.53 21.94 -6.52
N GLU A 23 7.64 20.95 -6.51
CA GLU A 23 6.41 20.95 -7.29
C GLU A 23 5.32 20.19 -6.54
N GLN A 24 4.08 20.67 -6.62
CA GLN A 24 2.90 19.95 -6.14
C GLN A 24 1.67 20.35 -6.93
N GLY A 25 0.72 19.44 -7.00
CA GLY A 25 -0.56 19.71 -7.62
C GLY A 25 -1.45 18.48 -7.61
N ALA A 26 -2.49 18.55 -8.44
CA ALA A 26 -3.39 17.44 -8.66
C ALA A 26 -3.87 17.41 -10.11
N PHE A 27 -4.27 16.24 -10.57
CA PHE A 27 -4.92 16.03 -11.86
C PHE A 27 -5.78 14.78 -11.82
N TRP A 28 -6.59 14.57 -12.86
CA TRP A 28 -7.35 13.34 -13.06
C TRP A 28 -6.79 12.57 -14.25
N VAL A 29 -6.86 11.25 -14.19
CA VAL A 29 -6.55 10.32 -15.29
C VAL A 29 -7.74 9.40 -15.54
N GLY A 30 -7.80 8.82 -16.74
CA GLY A 30 -8.83 7.86 -17.07
C GLY A 30 -10.23 8.48 -17.09
N VAL A 31 -10.37 9.74 -17.49
CA VAL A 31 -11.69 10.37 -17.57
C VAL A 31 -12.50 9.77 -18.73
N GLY A 32 -13.47 8.92 -18.40
CA GLY A 32 -14.48 8.41 -19.32
C GLY A 32 -15.60 9.43 -19.56
N ARG A 33 -16.46 9.16 -20.55
CA ARG A 33 -17.61 10.01 -20.89
C ARG A 33 -18.84 9.12 -21.00
N LYS A 34 -19.79 9.31 -20.09
CA LYS A 34 -21.03 8.52 -20.05
C LYS A 34 -22.24 9.40 -20.34
N PRO A 35 -23.05 9.08 -21.36
CA PRO A 35 -24.34 9.73 -21.56
C PRO A 35 -25.27 9.44 -20.38
N THR A 36 -25.94 10.48 -19.89
CA THR A 36 -27.01 10.43 -18.88
C THR A 36 -28.21 11.22 -19.39
N GLU A 37 -29.36 11.12 -18.72
CA GLU A 37 -30.55 11.91 -19.06
C GLU A 37 -30.29 13.43 -19.01
N ALA A 38 -29.41 13.88 -18.11
CA ALA A 38 -29.05 15.28 -17.93
C ALA A 38 -27.91 15.76 -18.86
N GLY A 39 -27.33 14.87 -19.68
CA GLY A 39 -26.19 15.15 -20.56
C GLY A 39 -25.02 14.19 -20.37
N THR A 40 -23.87 14.50 -20.97
CA THR A 40 -22.67 13.65 -20.84
C THR A 40 -21.89 13.95 -19.57
N ALA A 41 -21.79 12.97 -18.68
CA ALA A 41 -21.05 13.05 -17.42
C ALA A 41 -19.62 12.48 -17.57
N ALA A 42 -18.71 12.93 -16.71
CA ALA A 42 -17.38 12.33 -16.55
C ALA A 42 -17.48 11.02 -15.76
N GLU A 43 -16.93 9.94 -16.30
CA GLU A 43 -17.03 8.60 -15.72
C GLU A 43 -15.67 8.08 -15.26
N ALA A 44 -15.65 7.47 -14.08
CA ALA A 44 -14.53 6.67 -13.58
C ALA A 44 -13.16 7.35 -13.63
N ALA A 45 -13.12 8.67 -13.44
CA ALA A 45 -11.89 9.43 -13.33
C ALA A 45 -11.17 9.07 -12.02
N MET A 46 -9.85 8.97 -12.05
CA MET A 46 -9.01 8.78 -10.87
C MET A 46 -8.25 10.06 -10.57
N HIS A 47 -8.54 10.68 -9.43
CA HIS A 47 -7.81 11.81 -8.90
C HIS A 47 -6.42 11.36 -8.45
N VAL A 48 -5.43 12.19 -8.76
CA VAL A 48 -4.03 11.99 -8.41
C VAL A 48 -3.51 13.30 -7.81
N GLN A 49 -3.15 13.27 -6.54
CA GLN A 49 -2.40 14.35 -5.89
C GLN A 49 -0.93 13.98 -5.87
N TYR A 50 -0.05 14.92 -6.24
CA TYR A 50 1.38 14.66 -6.26
C TYR A 50 2.17 15.75 -5.54
N GLN A 51 3.32 15.35 -5.01
CA GLN A 51 4.32 16.23 -4.44
C GLN A 51 5.71 15.71 -4.81
N ILE A 52 6.59 16.63 -5.21
CA ILE A 52 7.99 16.37 -5.54
C ILE A 52 8.85 17.14 -4.53
N PRO A 53 9.74 16.48 -3.78
CA PRO A 53 10.62 17.17 -2.85
C PRO A 53 11.71 17.92 -3.61
N ALA A 54 12.16 19.05 -3.09
CA ALA A 54 13.32 19.77 -3.64
C ALA A 54 14.61 18.93 -3.52
N ASP A 55 14.73 18.14 -2.46
CA ASP A 55 15.76 17.11 -2.30
C ASP A 55 15.28 15.77 -2.87
N LEU A 56 15.11 15.70 -4.19
CA LEU A 56 14.73 14.47 -4.89
C LEU A 56 15.94 13.54 -4.99
N ARG A 57 15.96 12.49 -4.17
CA ARG A 57 17.08 11.53 -4.06
C ARG A 57 16.82 10.22 -4.79
N HIS A 58 15.56 9.91 -5.06
CA HIS A 58 15.16 8.66 -5.69
C HIS A 58 14.57 8.90 -7.10
N PRO A 59 15.03 8.15 -8.12
CA PRO A 59 14.61 8.38 -9.50
C PRO A 59 13.22 7.83 -9.81
N LEU A 60 12.72 6.90 -8.99
CA LEU A 60 11.39 6.29 -9.17
C LEU A 60 10.41 6.94 -8.19
N PRO A 61 9.30 7.53 -8.67
CA PRO A 61 8.22 7.96 -7.79
C PRO A 61 7.49 6.77 -7.16
N VAL A 62 6.79 7.06 -6.07
CA VAL A 62 5.92 6.10 -5.38
C VAL A 62 4.46 6.49 -5.59
N VAL A 63 3.68 5.57 -6.15
CA VAL A 63 2.22 5.70 -6.29
C VAL A 63 1.55 4.93 -5.16
N MET A 64 0.72 5.58 -4.36
CA MET A 64 0.03 5.01 -3.21
C MET A 64 -1.47 4.88 -3.49
N VAL A 65 -1.99 3.66 -3.34
CA VAL A 65 -3.35 3.25 -3.73
C VAL A 65 -4.08 2.68 -2.53
N HIS A 66 -5.18 3.32 -2.13
CA HIS A 66 -5.91 3.00 -0.91
C HIS A 66 -6.79 1.73 -1.06
N GLY A 67 -7.22 1.20 0.08
CA GLY A 67 -8.04 0.01 0.18
C GLY A 67 -9.54 0.25 0.00
N GLY A 68 -10.34 -0.75 0.40
CA GLY A 68 -11.80 -0.73 0.29
C GLY A 68 -12.42 0.26 1.25
N GLY A 69 -13.39 1.04 0.78
CA GLY A 69 -14.02 2.10 1.57
C GLY A 69 -13.10 3.27 1.92
N GLY A 70 -11.77 3.14 1.89
CA GLY A 70 -10.83 4.24 2.17
C GLY A 70 -10.70 5.23 1.02
N GLN A 71 -9.76 6.16 1.16
CA GLN A 71 -9.41 7.14 0.13
C GLN A 71 -7.93 7.57 0.28
N GLY A 72 -7.42 8.47 -0.55
CA GLY A 72 -6.01 8.87 -0.51
C GLY A 72 -5.56 9.42 0.85
N THR A 73 -6.48 9.90 1.70
CA THR A 73 -6.17 10.34 3.07
C THR A 73 -5.51 9.27 3.93
N ASP A 74 -5.73 7.98 3.62
CA ASP A 74 -5.08 6.83 4.28
C ASP A 74 -3.55 6.96 4.29
N TYR A 75 -2.97 7.65 3.30
CA TYR A 75 -1.52 7.87 3.18
C TYR A 75 -1.06 9.26 3.59
N LEU A 76 -1.97 10.22 3.76
CA LEU A 76 -1.62 11.62 4.04
C LEU A 76 -1.38 11.85 5.54
N SER A 77 -2.26 11.31 6.38
CA SER A 77 -2.22 11.48 7.84
C SER A 77 -2.71 10.21 8.53
N THR A 78 -2.14 9.90 9.70
CA THR A 78 -2.72 8.86 10.56
C THR A 78 -4.00 9.37 11.23
N PRO A 79 -4.89 8.49 11.71
CA PRO A 79 -6.14 8.93 12.35
C PRO A 79 -5.94 9.77 13.63
N ASP A 80 -4.78 9.64 14.29
CA ASP A 80 -4.37 10.46 15.44
C ASP A 80 -3.57 11.74 15.05
N GLY A 81 -3.51 12.07 13.76
CA GLY A 81 -2.94 13.33 13.27
C GLY A 81 -1.43 13.35 13.07
N ARG A 82 -0.73 12.21 13.19
CA ARG A 82 0.68 12.13 12.81
C ARG A 82 0.84 12.13 11.28
N PRO A 83 2.03 12.50 10.76
CA PRO A 83 2.29 12.42 9.33
C PRO A 83 2.18 10.99 8.79
N GLY A 84 1.39 10.83 7.71
CA GLY A 84 1.24 9.57 6.99
C GLY A 84 2.44 9.24 6.08
N TRP A 85 2.35 8.12 5.38
CA TRP A 85 3.44 7.61 4.53
C TRP A 85 3.84 8.58 3.43
N ALA A 86 2.91 9.32 2.82
CA ALA A 86 3.25 10.32 1.79
C ALA A 86 4.29 11.32 2.30
N THR A 87 4.10 11.84 3.52
CA THR A 87 5.08 12.75 4.16
C THR A 87 6.40 12.05 4.44
N ARG A 88 6.37 10.79 4.90
CA ARG A 88 7.60 10.03 5.21
C ARG A 88 8.42 9.72 3.96
N PHE A 89 7.77 9.37 2.85
CA PHE A 89 8.43 9.16 1.56
C PHE A 89 9.00 10.46 0.97
N LEU A 90 8.28 11.58 1.11
CA LEU A 90 8.80 12.90 0.73
C LEU A 90 10.06 13.27 1.53
N GLN A 91 10.05 13.06 2.85
CA GLN A 91 11.23 13.26 3.71
C GLN A 91 12.39 12.33 3.34
N ALA A 92 12.07 11.13 2.85
CA ALA A 92 13.05 10.19 2.32
C ALA A 92 13.55 10.56 0.91
N GLY A 93 13.00 11.59 0.26
CA GLY A 93 13.47 12.10 -1.04
C GLY A 93 12.83 11.42 -2.25
N TYR A 94 11.64 10.83 -2.07
CA TYR A 94 10.83 10.30 -3.16
C TYR A 94 9.79 11.32 -3.63
N ALA A 95 9.56 11.40 -4.94
CA ALA A 95 8.32 11.97 -5.44
C ALA A 95 7.16 11.02 -5.10
N VAL A 96 6.03 11.57 -4.66
CA VAL A 96 4.86 10.79 -4.24
C VAL A 96 3.64 11.17 -5.05
N TYR A 97 2.84 10.16 -5.37
CA TYR A 97 1.55 10.29 -6.06
C TYR A 97 0.53 9.50 -5.24
N VAL A 98 -0.44 10.19 -4.65
CA VAL A 98 -1.52 9.60 -3.86
C VAL A 98 -2.79 9.66 -4.69
N VAL A 99 -3.40 8.51 -4.92
CA VAL A 99 -4.61 8.43 -5.76
C VAL A 99 -5.85 8.26 -4.90
N ASP A 100 -6.96 8.83 -5.34
CA ASP A 100 -8.29 8.38 -4.92
C ASP A 100 -8.82 7.49 -6.07
N ARG A 101 -9.05 6.20 -5.83
CA ARG A 101 -9.57 5.25 -6.83
C ARG A 101 -10.90 5.76 -7.39
N PRO A 102 -11.30 5.38 -8.62
CA PRO A 102 -12.60 5.74 -9.17
C PRO A 102 -13.74 5.56 -8.14
N GLY A 103 -14.62 6.56 -8.01
CA GLY A 103 -15.74 6.55 -7.08
C GLY A 103 -15.41 6.69 -5.59
N HIS A 104 -14.19 7.11 -5.22
CA HIS A 104 -13.80 7.37 -3.83
C HIS A 104 -13.21 8.78 -3.69
N GLY A 105 -13.38 9.44 -2.54
CA GLY A 105 -12.78 10.74 -2.23
C GLY A 105 -13.01 11.80 -3.31
N ARG A 106 -11.91 12.35 -3.85
CA ARG A 106 -11.91 13.39 -4.92
C ARG A 106 -12.12 12.81 -6.33
N SER A 107 -12.33 11.50 -6.45
CA SER A 107 -12.85 10.81 -7.63
C SER A 107 -14.34 10.59 -7.41
N PRO A 108 -15.22 11.53 -7.82
CA PRO A 108 -16.59 11.56 -7.32
C PRO A 108 -17.38 10.30 -7.68
N TYR A 109 -18.20 9.85 -6.75
CA TYR A 109 -19.18 8.81 -7.01
C TYR A 109 -20.53 9.44 -7.35
N HIS A 110 -21.17 8.96 -8.41
CA HIS A 110 -22.55 9.30 -8.72
C HIS A 110 -23.29 8.05 -9.21
N PRO A 111 -24.46 7.71 -8.66
CA PRO A 111 -25.13 6.44 -8.97
C PRO A 111 -25.53 6.31 -10.44
N ASP A 112 -25.98 7.40 -11.07
CA ASP A 112 -26.33 7.38 -12.50
C ASP A 112 -25.09 7.16 -13.40
N VAL A 113 -23.90 7.45 -12.89
CA VAL A 113 -22.64 7.33 -13.64
C VAL A 113 -21.95 6.01 -13.37
N LEU A 114 -21.77 5.63 -12.11
CA LEU A 114 -20.99 4.46 -11.72
C LEU A 114 -21.85 3.24 -11.34
N GLY A 115 -23.18 3.33 -11.46
CA GLY A 115 -24.11 2.29 -11.04
C GLY A 115 -24.66 2.56 -9.62
N PRO A 116 -25.69 1.83 -9.17
CA PRO A 116 -26.26 2.02 -7.84
C PRO A 116 -25.22 1.75 -6.73
N ILE A 117 -25.38 2.41 -5.58
CA ILE A 117 -24.60 2.07 -4.39
C ILE A 117 -25.11 0.72 -3.90
N GLU A 118 -24.25 -0.29 -3.94
CA GLU A 118 -24.54 -1.63 -3.44
C GLU A 118 -23.95 -1.84 -2.04
N GLY A 119 -24.67 -2.63 -1.23
CA GLY A 119 -24.28 -2.93 0.15
C GLY A 119 -24.75 -1.88 1.16
N ALA A 120 -24.52 -2.18 2.44
CA ALA A 120 -24.80 -1.26 3.54
C ALA A 120 -23.68 -0.22 3.66
N ALA A 121 -24.03 0.97 4.16
CA ALA A 121 -23.02 1.91 4.61
C ALA A 121 -22.10 1.26 5.66
N PRO A 122 -20.80 1.59 5.68
CA PRO A 122 -19.91 1.10 6.72
C PRO A 122 -20.45 1.48 8.09
N THR A 123 -20.33 0.58 9.06
CA THR A 123 -20.72 0.84 10.46
C THR A 123 -19.48 0.90 11.34
N TYR A 124 -19.59 1.56 12.49
CA TYR A 124 -18.51 1.61 13.47
C TYR A 124 -18.09 0.21 13.92
N GLU A 125 -19.04 -0.71 14.11
CA GLU A 125 -18.77 -2.10 14.50
C GLU A 125 -17.92 -2.81 13.45
N PHE A 126 -18.23 -2.63 12.17
CA PHE A 126 -17.47 -3.23 11.07
C PHE A 126 -16.06 -2.64 10.95
N ILE A 127 -15.93 -1.31 10.97
CA ILE A 127 -14.62 -0.64 10.87
C ILE A 127 -13.74 -0.95 12.08
N ARG A 128 -14.31 -0.94 13.29
CA ARG A 128 -13.61 -1.36 14.52
C ARG A 128 -13.12 -2.80 14.40
N TRP A 129 -14.00 -3.72 14.01
CA TRP A 129 -13.63 -5.13 13.85
C TRP A 129 -12.48 -5.31 12.84
N LEU A 130 -12.51 -4.57 11.73
CA LEU A 130 -11.53 -4.73 10.66
C LEU A 130 -10.15 -4.14 11.01
N PHE A 131 -10.10 -2.96 11.64
CA PHE A 131 -8.85 -2.19 11.80
C PHE A 131 -8.38 -2.02 13.24
N CYS A 132 -9.26 -2.21 14.21
CA CYS A 132 -8.99 -1.91 15.61
C CYS A 132 -9.10 -3.15 16.51
N ASP A 133 -9.40 -4.34 15.96
CA ASP A 133 -9.45 -5.54 16.78
C ASP A 133 -8.06 -5.84 17.35
N GLY A 134 -7.97 -5.86 18.68
CA GLY A 134 -6.70 -5.92 19.39
C GLY A 134 -6.04 -4.58 19.71
N ALA A 135 -6.72 -3.44 19.51
CA ALA A 135 -6.36 -2.18 20.15
C ALA A 135 -6.12 -2.38 21.67
N GLY A 136 -5.10 -1.70 22.20
CA GLY A 136 -4.68 -1.85 23.60
C GLY A 136 -3.97 -3.16 23.97
N ARG A 137 -3.90 -4.17 23.08
CA ARG A 137 -3.11 -5.39 23.34
C ARG A 137 -1.61 -5.12 23.17
N PRO A 138 -0.73 -5.83 23.91
CA PRO A 138 0.71 -5.73 23.70
C PRO A 138 1.10 -5.96 22.24
N GLY A 139 1.84 -5.02 21.66
CA GLY A 139 2.26 -5.07 20.25
C GLY A 139 1.29 -4.41 19.26
N SER A 140 0.08 -4.03 19.69
CA SER A 140 -0.79 -3.19 18.85
C SER A 140 -0.15 -1.83 18.62
N GLN A 141 -0.33 -1.29 17.40
CA GLN A 141 0.15 0.04 17.00
C GLN A 141 -1.02 1.00 16.71
N TRP A 142 -2.24 0.58 16.99
CA TRP A 142 -3.41 1.45 16.92
C TRP A 142 -3.28 2.57 17.97
N PRO A 143 -3.49 3.84 17.60
CA PRO A 143 -3.16 4.97 18.47
C PRO A 143 -4.20 5.24 19.58
N GLY A 144 -5.39 4.62 19.52
CA GLY A 144 -6.47 4.84 20.48
C GLY A 144 -6.92 3.57 21.22
N SER A 145 -8.06 3.64 21.90
CA SER A 145 -8.65 2.50 22.61
C SER A 145 -9.31 1.48 21.68
N GLY A 146 -9.68 1.89 20.47
CA GLY A 146 -10.48 1.11 19.53
C GLY A 146 -11.95 0.99 19.93
N GLU A 147 -12.39 1.68 20.98
CA GLU A 147 -13.76 1.60 21.50
C GLU A 147 -14.68 2.65 20.85
N ILE A 148 -15.88 2.21 20.47
CA ILE A 148 -16.88 3.07 19.82
C ILE A 148 -17.35 4.13 20.83
N GLY A 149 -17.28 5.39 20.44
CA GLY A 149 -17.70 6.53 21.26
C GLY A 149 -16.67 7.06 22.25
N ASP A 150 -15.50 6.41 22.38
CA ASP A 150 -14.38 6.85 23.23
C ASP A 150 -13.09 7.09 22.45
N ASP A 151 -12.98 6.56 21.23
CA ASP A 151 -11.78 6.69 20.40
C ASP A 151 -11.96 7.67 19.24
N SER A 152 -11.40 8.88 19.38
CA SER A 152 -11.40 9.87 18.29
C SER A 152 -10.64 9.41 17.04
N ALA A 153 -9.64 8.53 17.17
CA ALA A 153 -8.92 7.99 16.02
C ALA A 153 -9.83 7.05 15.21
N LEU A 154 -10.73 6.32 15.87
CA LEU A 154 -11.75 5.51 15.20
C LEU A 154 -12.76 6.41 14.48
N ASP A 155 -13.17 7.53 15.09
CA ASP A 155 -14.05 8.51 14.45
C ASP A 155 -13.41 9.10 13.17
N GLN A 156 -12.12 9.45 13.23
CA GLN A 156 -11.39 9.96 12.05
C GLN A 156 -11.29 8.92 10.94
N LEU A 157 -11.02 7.65 11.29
CA LEU A 157 -11.02 6.55 10.32
C LEU A 157 -12.41 6.38 9.69
N MET A 158 -13.45 6.27 10.51
CA MET A 158 -14.85 6.07 10.09
C MET A 158 -15.33 7.21 9.19
N ALA A 159 -15.02 8.47 9.52
CA ALA A 159 -15.43 9.64 8.73
C ALA A 159 -14.80 9.69 7.32
N SER A 160 -13.67 9.01 7.12
CA SER A 160 -13.00 8.93 5.82
C SER A 160 -13.57 7.85 4.89
N GLN A 161 -14.52 7.04 5.38
CA GLN A 161 -15.04 5.90 4.63
C GLN A 161 -16.10 6.32 3.58
N GLY A 162 -15.93 5.84 2.36
CA GLY A 162 -16.84 6.00 1.24
C GLY A 162 -17.62 4.71 0.89
N PRO A 163 -18.55 4.80 -0.09
CA PRO A 163 -19.33 3.65 -0.54
C PRO A 163 -18.45 2.62 -1.26
N THR A 164 -18.89 1.35 -1.23
CA THR A 164 -18.30 0.30 -2.05
C THR A 164 -18.85 0.40 -3.48
N LEU A 165 -18.00 0.14 -4.47
CA LEU A 165 -18.41 0.15 -5.88
C LEU A 165 -19.24 -1.10 -6.23
N PRO A 166 -20.14 -1.00 -7.22
CA PRO A 166 -21.15 -2.04 -7.49
C PRO A 166 -20.55 -3.38 -7.93
N THR A 167 -19.53 -3.39 -8.80
CA THR A 167 -18.89 -4.65 -9.21
C THR A 167 -17.37 -4.61 -9.13
N PHE A 168 -16.77 -5.72 -8.67
CA PHE A 168 -15.31 -5.89 -8.65
C PHE A 168 -14.71 -5.78 -10.05
N ALA A 169 -15.33 -6.41 -11.04
CA ALA A 169 -14.81 -6.43 -12.40
C ALA A 169 -14.75 -5.04 -13.04
N GLU A 170 -15.80 -4.23 -12.91
CA GLU A 170 -15.80 -2.85 -13.42
C GLU A 170 -14.80 -1.99 -12.66
N ASN A 171 -14.71 -2.14 -11.33
CA ASN A 171 -13.71 -1.38 -10.57
C ASN A 171 -12.28 -1.73 -10.99
N GLU A 172 -11.97 -3.01 -11.15
CA GLU A 172 -10.68 -3.50 -11.61
C GLU A 172 -10.32 -2.95 -12.99
N GLU A 173 -11.25 -2.98 -13.94
CA GLU A 173 -11.03 -2.42 -15.28
C GLU A 173 -10.79 -0.91 -15.24
N GLN A 174 -11.58 -0.17 -14.44
CA GLN A 174 -11.37 1.26 -14.26
C GLN A 174 -10.01 1.57 -13.62
N MET A 175 -9.61 0.83 -12.58
CA MET A 175 -8.30 0.94 -11.95
C MET A 175 -7.17 0.66 -12.93
N ARG A 176 -7.28 -0.41 -13.72
CA ARG A 176 -6.30 -0.79 -14.75
C ARG A 176 -6.12 0.32 -15.78
N ARG A 177 -7.22 0.86 -16.31
CA ARG A 177 -7.22 1.94 -17.31
C ARG A 177 -6.61 3.23 -16.75
N CYS A 178 -7.08 3.67 -15.57
CA CYS A 178 -6.59 4.88 -14.93
C CYS A 178 -5.10 4.76 -14.54
N GLY A 179 -4.69 3.62 -13.99
CA GLY A 179 -3.32 3.39 -13.59
C GLY A 179 -2.37 3.29 -14.78
N ALA A 180 -2.80 2.68 -15.90
CA ALA A 180 -2.03 2.67 -17.13
C ALA A 180 -1.79 4.10 -17.66
N GLU A 181 -2.84 4.94 -17.71
CA GLU A 181 -2.71 6.34 -18.15
C GLU A 181 -1.86 7.17 -17.18
N LEU A 182 -1.95 6.92 -15.86
CA LEU A 182 -1.06 7.54 -14.88
C LEU A 182 0.41 7.24 -15.19
N LEU A 183 0.76 5.96 -15.38
CA LEU A 183 2.15 5.58 -15.66
C LEU A 183 2.63 6.06 -17.02
N ASP A 184 1.76 6.11 -18.03
CA ASP A 184 2.10 6.72 -19.33
C ASP A 184 2.48 8.20 -19.17
N ARG A 185 1.89 8.89 -18.19
CA ARG A 185 2.17 10.29 -17.89
C ARG A 185 3.41 10.50 -17.02
N ILE A 186 3.62 9.69 -15.98
CA ILE A 186 4.67 9.91 -14.97
C ILE A 186 5.93 9.06 -15.20
N GLY A 187 5.87 8.09 -16.11
CA GLY A 187 6.94 7.15 -16.37
C GLY A 187 7.02 6.01 -15.35
N PRO A 188 8.18 5.33 -15.26
CA PRO A 188 8.31 4.16 -14.41
C PRO A 188 8.18 4.46 -12.92
N ALA A 189 7.46 3.63 -12.16
CA ALA A 189 7.14 3.88 -10.75
C ALA A 189 7.13 2.61 -9.89
N VAL A 190 7.16 2.82 -8.56
CA VAL A 190 6.84 1.80 -7.56
C VAL A 190 5.39 1.99 -7.13
N LEU A 191 4.61 0.90 -7.10
CA LEU A 191 3.22 0.91 -6.67
C LEU A 191 3.10 0.36 -5.25
N ILE A 192 2.54 1.14 -4.34
CA ILE A 192 2.14 0.70 -2.99
C ILE A 192 0.63 0.58 -2.97
N THR A 193 0.13 -0.62 -2.69
CA THR A 193 -1.30 -0.92 -2.66
C THR A 193 -1.71 -1.48 -1.32
N HIS A 194 -2.93 -1.21 -0.88
CA HIS A 194 -3.49 -1.73 0.38
C HIS A 194 -4.81 -2.45 0.13
N SER A 195 -5.03 -3.64 0.71
CA SER A 195 -6.33 -4.34 0.73
C SER A 195 -7.00 -4.38 -0.66
N MET A 196 -8.22 -3.85 -0.81
CA MET A 196 -8.95 -3.80 -2.09
C MET A 196 -8.30 -2.94 -3.19
N GLY A 197 -7.26 -2.18 -2.85
CA GLY A 197 -6.41 -1.51 -3.84
C GLY A 197 -5.38 -2.44 -4.49
N ALA A 198 -5.16 -3.66 -3.96
CA ALA A 198 -4.14 -4.58 -4.47
C ALA A 198 -4.28 -4.96 -5.96
N PRO A 199 -5.49 -5.20 -6.52
CA PRO A 199 -5.66 -5.46 -7.94
C PRO A 199 -5.07 -4.38 -8.84
N PHE A 200 -5.06 -3.12 -8.42
CA PHE A 200 -4.41 -2.04 -9.16
C PHE A 200 -2.95 -2.37 -9.50
N GLY A 201 -2.18 -2.87 -8.53
CA GLY A 201 -0.76 -3.16 -8.71
C GLY A 201 -0.52 -4.23 -9.77
N TRP A 202 -1.28 -5.32 -9.73
CA TRP A 202 -1.12 -6.44 -10.68
C TRP A 202 -1.66 -6.10 -12.07
N LEU A 203 -2.84 -5.47 -12.15
CA LEU A 203 -3.47 -5.12 -13.42
C LEU A 203 -2.70 -4.05 -14.17
N VAL A 204 -2.15 -3.06 -13.47
CA VAL A 204 -1.31 -2.02 -14.09
C VAL A 204 0.05 -2.60 -14.51
N ALA A 205 0.61 -3.54 -13.74
CA ALA A 205 1.82 -4.25 -14.13
C ALA A 205 1.62 -5.09 -15.40
N ASP A 206 0.47 -5.75 -15.54
CA ASP A 206 0.11 -6.47 -16.77
C ASP A 206 -0.07 -5.51 -17.97
N ALA A 207 -0.77 -4.39 -17.74
CA ALA A 207 -1.02 -3.40 -18.80
C ALA A 207 0.23 -2.60 -19.21
N ARG A 208 1.19 -2.39 -18.29
CA ARG A 208 2.42 -1.59 -18.47
C ARG A 208 3.64 -2.25 -17.82
N PRO A 209 4.06 -3.44 -18.29
CA PRO A 209 5.13 -4.22 -17.64
C PRO A 209 6.49 -3.53 -17.65
N GLY A 210 6.73 -2.58 -18.57
CA GLY A 210 7.94 -1.76 -18.60
C GLY A 210 7.97 -0.60 -17.60
N LEU A 211 6.80 -0.15 -17.12
CA LEU A 211 6.67 1.03 -16.27
C LEU A 211 6.50 0.68 -14.78
N VAL A 212 5.98 -0.50 -14.46
CA VAL A 212 5.93 -0.95 -13.05
C VAL A 212 7.29 -1.54 -12.66
N LYS A 213 7.99 -0.90 -11.71
CA LYS A 213 9.32 -1.34 -11.25
C LYS A 213 9.26 -2.22 -10.01
N ALA A 214 8.24 -2.04 -9.18
CA ALA A 214 7.93 -2.89 -8.04
C ALA A 214 6.48 -2.70 -7.62
N VAL A 215 5.89 -3.75 -7.03
CA VAL A 215 4.59 -3.70 -6.35
C VAL A 215 4.82 -4.10 -4.90
N VAL A 216 4.43 -3.23 -3.96
CA VAL A 216 4.43 -3.46 -2.52
C VAL A 216 2.97 -3.52 -2.08
N SER A 217 2.49 -4.71 -1.73
CA SER A 217 1.10 -4.91 -1.35
C SER A 217 0.95 -5.15 0.14
N ILE A 218 0.19 -4.29 0.81
CA ILE A 218 -0.09 -4.34 2.24
C ILE A 218 -1.44 -5.02 2.43
N GLU A 219 -1.41 -6.20 3.07
CA GLU A 219 -2.61 -7.00 3.39
C GLU A 219 -3.60 -7.10 2.21
N PRO A 220 -3.15 -7.60 1.03
CA PRO A 220 -3.94 -7.57 -0.19
C PRO A 220 -5.25 -8.34 -0.10
N ILE A 221 -6.29 -7.83 -0.77
CA ILE A 221 -7.36 -8.70 -1.25
C ILE A 221 -6.82 -9.49 -2.45
N GLY A 222 -6.89 -10.82 -2.37
CA GLY A 222 -6.44 -11.72 -3.44
C GLY A 222 -5.03 -12.32 -3.23
N PRO A 223 -4.51 -13.14 -4.18
CA PRO A 223 -4.88 -13.31 -5.60
C PRO A 223 -6.27 -13.96 -5.81
N PRO A 224 -6.87 -13.99 -7.02
CA PRO A 224 -8.32 -14.21 -7.30
C PRO A 224 -8.84 -15.64 -7.03
N PHE A 225 -8.39 -16.26 -5.95
CA PHE A 225 -8.68 -17.63 -5.54
C PHE A 225 -9.13 -17.72 -4.07
N ILE A 226 -9.28 -16.58 -3.39
CA ILE A 226 -9.66 -16.53 -1.97
C ILE A 226 -11.15 -16.18 -1.85
N GLU A 227 -11.84 -16.94 -1.00
CA GLU A 227 -13.20 -16.65 -0.55
C GLU A 227 -13.13 -15.88 0.76
N LEU A 228 -13.73 -14.69 0.80
CA LEU A 228 -13.73 -13.84 1.99
C LEU A 228 -15.10 -13.90 2.70
N PRO A 229 -15.13 -14.10 4.04
CA PRO A 229 -16.37 -14.03 4.80
C PRO A 229 -17.07 -12.68 4.58
N GLY A 230 -18.34 -12.71 4.16
CA GLY A 230 -19.15 -11.50 3.93
C GLY A 230 -18.98 -10.83 2.56
N LEU A 231 -17.93 -11.13 1.80
CA LEU A 231 -17.71 -10.62 0.43
C LEU A 231 -17.84 -11.71 -0.66
N GLY A 232 -17.95 -12.98 -0.27
CA GLY A 232 -18.11 -14.10 -1.19
C GLY A 232 -16.82 -14.49 -1.92
N LYS A 233 -16.95 -15.29 -2.96
CA LYS A 233 -15.82 -15.76 -3.77
C LYS A 233 -15.42 -14.67 -4.77
N LEU A 234 -14.18 -14.19 -4.65
CA LEU A 234 -13.59 -13.31 -5.66
C LEU A 234 -13.39 -14.14 -6.94
N GLN A 235 -14.21 -13.88 -7.95
CA GLN A 235 -14.02 -14.51 -9.26
C GLN A 235 -13.00 -13.71 -10.05
N PRO A 236 -12.10 -14.36 -10.81
CA PRO A 236 -11.28 -13.65 -11.77
C PRO A 236 -12.21 -12.86 -12.70
N ALA A 237 -11.98 -11.55 -12.86
CA ALA A 237 -12.43 -10.90 -14.07
C ALA A 237 -11.91 -11.74 -15.26
N GLN A 238 -12.72 -11.93 -16.29
CA GLN A 238 -12.39 -12.77 -17.46
C GLN A 238 -11.21 -12.23 -18.32
N SER A 239 -10.32 -11.42 -17.75
CA SER A 239 -9.02 -11.05 -18.28
C SER A 239 -7.97 -12.06 -17.84
N ARG A 240 -7.42 -12.80 -18.81
CA ARG A 240 -6.23 -13.67 -18.70
C ARG A 240 -5.21 -13.09 -17.71
N THR A 241 -5.09 -13.69 -16.53
CA THR A 241 -3.87 -13.59 -15.74
C THR A 241 -2.72 -14.21 -16.54
N PRO A 242 -1.55 -13.56 -16.67
CA PRO A 242 -0.35 -14.29 -17.08
C PRO A 242 -0.13 -15.45 -16.12
N ASP A 243 0.29 -16.59 -16.66
CA ASP A 243 0.62 -17.79 -15.91
C ASP A 243 1.48 -17.46 -14.67
N SER A 244 0.90 -17.65 -13.49
CA SER A 244 1.56 -17.49 -12.19
C SER A 244 2.86 -18.30 -12.04
N SER A 245 3.12 -19.28 -12.93
CA SER A 245 4.38 -20.00 -13.00
C SER A 245 5.58 -19.12 -13.39
N ALA A 246 5.37 -17.94 -13.98
CA ALA A 246 6.43 -17.02 -14.37
C ALA A 246 6.93 -16.14 -13.23
N ILE A 247 6.06 -15.72 -12.29
CA ILE A 247 6.44 -14.83 -11.17
C ILE A 247 7.12 -15.63 -10.04
N SER A 248 6.76 -16.90 -9.86
CA SER A 248 7.38 -17.78 -8.86
C SER A 248 8.83 -18.21 -9.21
N ARG A 249 9.18 -18.23 -10.50
CA ARG A 249 10.49 -18.73 -10.96
C ARG A 249 11.65 -17.78 -10.68
N ASP A 250 11.42 -16.50 -10.45
CA ASP A 250 12.53 -15.53 -10.29
C ASP A 250 12.84 -15.15 -8.83
N LEU A 251 11.95 -15.50 -7.88
CA LEU A 251 12.20 -15.28 -6.44
C LEU A 251 13.01 -16.42 -5.78
N THR A 252 13.14 -17.57 -6.44
CA THR A 252 14.01 -18.67 -5.98
C THR A 252 15.45 -18.58 -6.52
N ALA A 253 15.69 -17.75 -7.55
CA ALA A 253 16.96 -17.70 -8.27
C ALA A 253 18.02 -16.76 -7.66
N ARG A 254 17.69 -15.93 -6.66
CA ARG A 254 18.66 -15.05 -6.00
C ARG A 254 18.49 -15.02 -4.49
N ARG A 255 18.97 -16.07 -3.81
CA ARG A 255 19.29 -15.97 -2.38
C ARG A 255 20.53 -15.09 -2.21
N PRO A 256 20.50 -14.00 -1.44
CA PRO A 256 21.73 -13.42 -0.92
C PRO A 256 22.38 -14.44 0.02
N GLN A 257 23.64 -14.78 -0.24
CA GLN A 257 24.45 -15.57 0.69
C GLN A 257 24.52 -14.83 2.03
N ARG A 258 23.83 -15.33 3.05
CA ARG A 258 24.14 -15.00 4.44
C ARG A 258 25.41 -15.75 4.82
N VAL A 259 26.53 -15.03 4.86
CA VAL A 259 27.73 -15.44 5.57
C VAL A 259 27.43 -15.32 7.07
N TYR A 260 27.25 -16.45 7.74
CA TYR A 260 27.53 -16.58 9.17
C TYR A 260 28.30 -17.89 9.34
N GLY A 261 29.61 -17.76 9.59
CA GLY A 261 30.47 -18.89 9.93
C GLY A 261 30.19 -19.34 11.36
N SER A 262 29.82 -20.61 11.51
CA SER A 262 29.92 -21.33 12.78
C SER A 262 31.04 -22.38 12.63
N ALA A 263 32.21 -22.06 13.18
CA ALA A 263 33.32 -22.99 13.28
C ALA A 263 33.56 -23.30 14.76
N SER A 264 33.09 -24.47 15.20
CA SER A 264 33.72 -25.24 16.29
C SER A 264 33.12 -26.64 16.32
N GLY A 265 33.69 -27.54 15.50
CA GLY A 265 33.46 -28.98 15.57
C GLY A 265 34.80 -29.68 15.50
N SER A 266 35.40 -29.93 16.66
CA SER A 266 36.62 -30.72 16.83
C SER A 266 36.34 -32.19 16.49
N GLY A 267 36.76 -32.62 15.30
CA GLY A 267 36.77 -34.01 14.87
C GLY A 267 38.21 -34.53 14.82
N VAL A 268 38.56 -35.38 15.79
CA VAL A 268 39.77 -36.19 15.80
C VAL A 268 39.62 -37.34 14.79
N ARG A 269 40.58 -37.48 13.87
CA ARG A 269 41.26 -38.74 13.50
C ARG A 269 42.25 -38.49 12.36
N ALA A 270 43.53 -38.67 12.65
CA ALA A 270 44.56 -38.94 11.65
C ALA A 270 45.39 -40.15 12.12
N ALA A 271 45.85 -40.90 11.14
CA ALA A 271 46.27 -42.29 11.22
C ALA A 271 47.61 -42.52 11.94
N SER A 272 47.73 -43.74 12.47
CA SER A 272 48.94 -44.38 12.94
C SER A 272 49.95 -44.64 11.82
N ARG A 273 51.24 -44.35 12.05
CA ARG A 273 52.37 -45.22 11.65
C ARG A 273 53.69 -44.79 12.32
N ALA A 274 54.20 -45.73 13.13
CA ALA A 274 55.58 -46.11 13.42
C ALA A 274 56.74 -45.08 13.49
N GLY A 275 57.47 -45.13 14.62
CA GLY A 275 58.90 -45.44 14.59
C GLY A 275 59.86 -44.49 15.34
N SER A 276 60.42 -45.00 16.46
CA SER A 276 61.72 -44.64 17.09
C SER A 276 61.92 -43.21 17.61
N GLY A 277 62.49 -42.92 18.78
CA GLY A 277 63.14 -43.72 19.81
C GLY A 277 63.83 -42.79 20.83
N LYS A 278 64.02 -43.35 22.04
CA LYS A 278 65.01 -43.02 23.08
C LYS A 278 64.96 -41.70 23.87
N ALA A 279 65.05 -41.94 25.20
CA ALA A 279 65.83 -41.26 26.23
C ALA A 279 65.08 -40.31 27.18
N GLY A 280 64.89 -40.77 28.43
CA GLY A 280 64.72 -39.89 29.61
C GLY A 280 66.09 -39.37 30.11
N PRO A 281 66.26 -39.06 31.41
CA PRO A 281 65.28 -38.93 32.49
C PRO A 281 65.49 -37.67 33.38
N ALA A 282 64.76 -37.65 34.51
CA ALA A 282 65.13 -37.04 35.80
C ALA A 282 64.83 -35.53 35.95
N VAL A 283 64.26 -35.00 37.04
CA VAL A 283 63.93 -35.48 38.40
C VAL A 283 62.60 -34.83 38.80
#